data_AF-A0A6A0BD93-F1
#
_entry.id   AF-A0A6A0BD93-F1
#
_cell.length_a   1.000
_cell.length_b   1.000
_cell.length_c   1.000
_cell.angle_alpha   90.00
_cell.angle_beta   90.00
_cell.angle_gamma   90.00
#
_symmetry.space_group_name_H-M   'P 1'
#
loop_
_entity.id
_entity.type
_entity.pdbx_description
1 polymer ?
#
loop_
_entity_poly.entity_id
_entity_poly.type
_entity_poly.pdbx_seq_one_letter_code
_entity_poly.pdbx_strand_id
1 'polypeptide(L)' 'MNNLKKEREAVGLTQKKIAQLIGISEHGYQNYESNRRIPNVYTAQKIAKILGKQVEELFPLSKL' A
#
# COMPACT_ATOMS: atom_id res chain seq x y z
N MET A 1 -11.83 -4.51 -3.15
CA MET A 1 -10.68 -4.21 -4.05
C MET A 1 -9.98 -3.01 -3.45
N ASN A 2 -8.67 -3.07 -3.18
CA ASN A 2 -7.94 -1.89 -2.70
C ASN A 2 -7.46 -1.03 -3.87
N ASN A 3 -7.11 0.22 -3.58
CA ASN A 3 -6.70 1.21 -4.58
C ASN A 3 -5.18 1.33 -4.71
N LEU A 4 -4.41 0.49 -4.02
CA LEU A 4 -2.95 0.65 -3.89
C LEU A 4 -2.23 0.67 -5.24
N LYS A 5 -2.62 -0.23 -6.16
CA LYS A 5 -2.01 -0.30 -7.49
C LYS A 5 -2.17 1.02 -8.25
N LYS A 6 -3.41 1.54 -8.27
CA LYS A 6 -3.76 2.78 -8.95
C LYS A 6 -2.99 3.96 -8.35
N GLU A 7 -3.01 4.10 -7.02
CA GLU A 7 -2.36 5.22 -6.34
C GLU A 7 -0.83 5.15 -6.46
N ARG A 8 -0.23 3.96 -6.41
CA ARG A 8 1.20 3.76 -6.67
C ARG A 8 1.58 4.18 -8.10
N GLU A 9 0.78 3.77 -9.08
CA GLU A 9 1.04 4.11 -10.50
C GLU A 9 0.88 5.61 -10.76
N ALA A 10 -0.07 6.27 -10.08
CA ALA A 10 -0.26 7.72 -10.17
C ALA A 10 0.96 8.53 -9.72
N VAL A 11 1.77 8.00 -8.80
CA VAL A 11 3.05 8.61 -8.36
C VAL A 11 4.28 8.04 -9.07
N GLY A 12 4.09 7.25 -10.13
CA GLY A 12 5.18 6.73 -10.97
C GLY A 12 6.09 5.69 -10.31
N LEU A 13 5.64 5.03 -9.24
CA LEU A 13 6.44 4.05 -8.52
C LEU A 13 6.20 2.63 -9.02
N THR A 14 7.24 1.80 -9.08
CA THR A 14 7.08 0.34 -9.25
C THR A 14 6.80 -0.34 -7.90
N GLN A 15 6.26 -1.56 -7.92
CA GLN A 15 6.06 -2.37 -6.70
C GLN A 15 7.38 -2.54 -5.92
N LYS A 16 8.47 -2.87 -6.63
CA LYS A 16 9.83 -2.93 -6.06
C LYS A 16 10.24 -1.61 -5.39
N LYS A 17 10.02 -0.47 -6.05
CA LYS A 17 10.48 0.82 -5.52
C LYS A 17 9.75 1.23 -4.25
N ILE A 18 8.42 1.10 -4.20
CA ILE A 18 7.68 1.43 -2.97
C ILE A 18 7.98 0.45 -1.84
N ALA A 19 8.16 -0.84 -2.13
CA ALA A 19 8.57 -1.83 -1.14
C ALA A 19 9.92 -1.48 -0.49
N GLN A 20 10.90 -1.06 -1.31
CA GLN A 20 12.19 -0.55 -0.82
C GLN A 20 12.02 0.69 0.07
N LEU A 21 11.19 1.65 -0.32
CA LEU A 21 10.97 2.89 0.44
C LEU A 21 10.33 2.64 1.82
N ILE A 22 9.45 1.64 1.95
CA ILE A 22 8.81 1.29 3.23
C ILE A 22 9.58 0.25 4.04
N GLY A 23 10.62 -0.37 3.45
CA GLY A 23 11.50 -1.34 4.09
C GLY A 23 10.90 -2.75 4.17
N ILE A 24 10.25 -3.22 3.11
CA ILE A 24 9.70 -4.59 3.02
C ILE A 24 10.10 -5.27 1.70
N SER A 25 9.82 -6.56 1.58
CA SER A 25 9.99 -7.28 0.32
C SER A 25 8.94 -6.90 -0.73
N GLU A 26 9.31 -6.95 -2.00
CA GLU A 26 8.39 -6.72 -3.13
C GLU A 26 7.17 -7.66 -3.07
N HIS A 27 7.39 -8.95 -2.77
CA HIS A 27 6.31 -9.92 -2.57
C HIS A 27 5.39 -9.54 -1.40
N GLY A 28 5.94 -8.95 -0.33
CA GLY A 28 5.14 -8.41 0.78
C GLY A 28 4.20 -7.30 0.31
N TYR A 29 4.69 -6.38 -0.52
CA TYR A 29 3.87 -5.31 -1.11
C TYR A 29 2.84 -5.85 -2.12
N GLN A 30 3.20 -6.82 -2.95
CA GLN A 30 2.27 -7.50 -3.88
C GLN A 30 1.10 -8.17 -3.15
N ASN A 31 1.34 -8.76 -1.98
CA ASN A 31 0.29 -9.32 -1.13
C ASN A 31 -0.69 -8.25 -0.63
N TYR A 32 -0.21 -7.02 -0.40
CA TYR A 32 -1.09 -5.90 -0.07
C TYR A 32 -1.94 -5.51 -1.29
N GLU A 33 -1.35 -5.27 -2.47
CA GLU A 33 -2.13 -4.90 -3.68
C GLU A 33 -3.17 -5.97 -4.06
N SER A 34 -2.84 -7.25 -3.86
CA SER A 34 -3.76 -8.37 -4.12
C SER A 34 -4.77 -8.66 -3.00
N ASN A 35 -4.79 -7.88 -1.92
CA ASN A 35 -5.62 -8.10 -0.72
C ASN A 35 -5.41 -9.45 -0.03
N ARG A 36 -4.32 -10.17 -0.33
CA ARG A 36 -3.96 -11.43 0.35
C ARG A 36 -3.51 -11.22 1.78
N ARG A 37 -3.04 -10.00 2.09
CA ARG A 37 -2.56 -9.63 3.42
C ARG A 37 -2.96 -8.20 3.74
N ILE A 38 -3.26 -7.94 5.00
CA ILE A 38 -3.46 -6.59 5.53
C ILE A 38 -2.13 -6.13 6.17
N PRO A 39 -1.61 -4.94 5.84
CA PRO A 39 -0.42 -4.40 6.50
C PRO A 39 -0.70 -4.08 7.97
N ASN A 40 0.35 -4.09 8.80
CA ASN A 40 0.24 -3.51 10.13
C ASN A 40 0.14 -1.98 10.05
N VAL A 41 -0.22 -1.35 11.19
CA VAL A 41 -0.44 0.10 11.27
C VAL A 41 0.76 0.90 10.76
N TYR A 42 1.98 0.57 11.18
CA TYR A 42 3.19 1.27 10.74
C TYR A 42 3.44 1.15 9.23
N THR A 43 3.19 -0.02 8.64
CA THR A 43 3.34 -0.23 7.20
C THR A 43 2.27 0.53 6.43
N ALA A 44 1.02 0.51 6.90
CA ALA A 44 -0.07 1.27 6.30
C ALA A 44 0.22 2.78 6.31
N GLN A 45 0.71 3.32 7.45
CA GLN A 45 1.11 4.72 7.58
C GLN A 45 2.26 5.11 6.65
N LYS A 46 3.27 4.24 6.50
CA LYS A 46 4.38 4.49 5.56
C LYS A 46 3.90 4.54 4.11
N ILE A 47 3.04 3.61 3.71
CA ILE A 47 2.44 3.59 2.37
C ILE A 47 1.63 4.87 2.14
N ALA A 48 0.75 5.20 3.08
CA ALA A 48 -0.07 6.42 3.04
C ALA A 48 0.78 7.70 2.85
N LYS A 49 1.87 7.82 3.62
CA LYS A 49 2.81 8.95 3.52
C LYS A 49 3.47 9.06 2.15
N ILE A 50 3.90 7.94 1.56
CA ILE A 50 4.54 7.93 0.23
C ILE A 50 3.55 8.28 -0.88
N LEU A 51 2.31 7.77 -0.77
CA LEU A 51 1.28 7.99 -1.77
C LEU A 51 0.54 9.32 -1.60
N GLY A 52 0.79 10.05 -0.52
CA GLY A 52 0.10 11.31 -0.22
C GLY A 52 -1.40 11.11 0.04
N LYS A 53 -1.77 9.99 0.68
CA LYS A 53 -3.15 9.59 0.96
C LYS A 53 -3.36 9.34 2.43
N GLN A 54 -4.62 9.32 2.86
CA GLN A 54 -4.98 8.77 4.17
C GLN A 54 -4.99 7.25 4.14
N VAL A 55 -4.83 6.63 5.32
CA VAL A 55 -4.79 5.16 5.45
C VAL A 55 -6.13 4.56 5.03
N GLU A 56 -7.23 5.21 5.38
CA GLU A 56 -8.61 4.81 5.15
C GLU A 56 -8.97 4.81 3.65
N GLU A 57 -8.36 5.71 2.87
CA GLU A 57 -8.53 5.75 1.41
C GLU A 57 -7.86 4.55 0.72
N LEU A 58 -6.77 4.06 1.30
CA LEU A 58 -5.99 2.93 0.79
C LEU A 58 -6.48 1.58 1.30
N PHE A 59 -6.97 1.56 2.54
CA PHE A 59 -7.40 0.38 3.30
C PHE A 59 -8.78 0.62 3.93
N PRO A 60 -9.86 0.70 3.13
CA PRO A 60 -11.19 0.96 3.65
C PRO A 60 -11.69 -0.21 4.51
N LEU A 61 -12.45 0.11 5.56
CA LEU A 61 -13.14 -0.88 6.37
C LEU A 61 -14.23 -1.54 5.51
N SER A 62 -14.08 -2.82 5.21
CA SER A 62 -15.00 -3.55 4.35
C SER A 62 -16.25 -4.07 5.07
N LYS A 63 -16.30 -3.97 6.41
CA LYS A 63 -17.47 -4.29 7.24
C LYS A 63 -17.49 -3.42 8.51
N LEU A 64 -18.27 -2.35 8.46
CA LEU A 64 -18.97 -1.75 9.58
C LEU A 64 -20.46 -1.73 9.23
#